data_AF-A0A951LSM3-F1
#
_entry.id   AF-A0A951LSM3-F1
#
_cell.length_a   1.000
_cell.length_b   1.000
_cell.length_c   1.000
_cell.angle_alpha   90.00
_cell.angle_beta   90.00
_cell.angle_gamma   90.00
#
_symmetry.space_group_name_H-M   'P 1'
#
loop_
_entity.id
_entity.type
_entity.pdbx_description
1 polymer ?
#
loop_
_entity_poly.entity_id
_entity_poly.type
_entity_poly.pdbx_seq_one_letter_code
_entity_poly.pdbx_strand_id
1 'polypeptide(L)'
;MQSRISTPSRKIVAAPHGQAGFTLIELMVSLMLFLIVTGAIYGLLEVTRSDRTTTTQRVETMQSVRNALNTIGRDALNTGFKYRNLGSFFPDNVQNTVFGLAADSNTTPDRMMQILSGNNVNTDSLNPTAGYKTDQITFIYGDESFNNGKTLTVNWVDCDGEQVVVSWPTPGASPTPTPSIPAANDLMIITGQNSSAIGMVTSTSHSNPVATTYTGCAYTAPTGTVRTIKFDPTDLLGINKSGTANIIKNLSGMGASMSRVKLATYRVLNDGTLVRTEYGNFTGGKQDMPLAYNVEDLQIKYVLKDGSLSDDPAAGPDGVLGNADDTPTLMQDVRQVQIKVIVWSYEKDRRSGQNYKVTLTSTFNTRNIGYDPQ
;
A
#
# COMPACT_ATOMS: atom_id res chain seq x y z
N MET A 1 -44.05 -75.02 17.49
CA MET A 1 -44.54 -73.62 17.63
C MET A 1 -44.05 -72.84 16.44
N GLN A 2 -44.82 -72.12 15.63
CA GLN A 2 -46.25 -71.96 15.48
C GLN A 2 -46.45 -71.71 13.98
N SER A 3 -47.34 -72.50 13.39
CA SER A 3 -47.86 -72.35 12.03
C SER A 3 -48.73 -71.07 11.97
N ARG A 4 -48.53 -70.24 10.93
CA ARG A 4 -49.49 -69.21 10.52
C ARG A 4 -49.65 -69.18 9.01
N ILE A 5 -50.61 -69.99 8.58
CA ILE A 5 -51.66 -69.75 7.57
C ILE A 5 -51.40 -68.55 6.65
N SER A 6 -50.98 -68.87 5.43
CA SER A 6 -50.98 -68.01 4.25
C SER A 6 -52.36 -68.07 3.59
N THR A 7 -53.08 -66.94 3.60
CA THR A 7 -54.35 -66.78 2.90
C THR A 7 -54.07 -66.27 1.47
N PRO A 8 -54.61 -66.88 0.41
CA PRO A 8 -54.40 -66.43 -0.95
C PRO A 8 -55.15 -65.11 -1.22
N SER A 9 -54.40 -64.05 -1.49
CA SER A 9 -54.91 -62.76 -1.94
C SER A 9 -55.59 -62.92 -3.31
N ARG A 10 -56.91 -62.71 -3.33
CA ARG A 10 -57.78 -62.72 -4.52
C ARG A 10 -57.32 -61.61 -5.46
N LYS A 11 -56.63 -61.95 -6.56
CA LYS A 11 -56.37 -61.02 -7.67
C LYS A 11 -57.70 -60.62 -8.31
N ILE A 12 -58.17 -59.43 -7.98
CA ILE A 12 -59.23 -58.74 -8.72
C ILE A 12 -58.61 -58.32 -10.06
N VAL A 13 -58.93 -59.06 -11.12
CA VAL A 13 -58.60 -58.66 -12.50
C VAL A 13 -59.58 -57.53 -12.85
N ALA A 14 -59.12 -56.29 -12.74
CA ALA A 14 -59.87 -55.12 -13.17
C ALA A 14 -60.14 -55.22 -14.68
N ALA A 15 -61.39 -55.00 -15.08
CA ALA A 15 -61.79 -54.97 -16.49
C ALA A 15 -61.00 -53.86 -17.23
N PRO A 16 -60.61 -54.07 -18.49
CA PRO A 16 -59.88 -53.07 -19.26
C PRO A 16 -60.79 -51.84 -19.45
N HIS A 17 -60.49 -50.77 -18.73
CA HIS A 17 -61.12 -49.47 -18.93
C HIS A 17 -60.83 -49.02 -20.37
N GLY A 18 -61.89 -48.76 -21.14
CA GLY A 18 -61.77 -48.28 -22.52
C GLY A 18 -60.88 -47.04 -22.57
N GLN A 19 -59.79 -47.13 -23.34
CA GLN A 19 -58.91 -45.98 -23.59
C GLN A 19 -59.69 -44.99 -24.46
N ALA A 20 -60.29 -43.98 -23.83
CA ALA A 20 -60.78 -42.82 -24.54
C ALA A 20 -59.57 -42.12 -25.17
N GLY A 21 -59.52 -42.09 -26.50
CA GLY A 21 -58.49 -41.35 -27.23
C GLY A 21 -58.53 -39.87 -26.86
N PHE A 22 -57.36 -39.23 -26.83
CA PHE A 22 -57.25 -37.80 -26.55
C PHE A 22 -57.95 -37.01 -27.65
N THR A 23 -58.83 -36.10 -27.29
CA THR A 23 -59.49 -35.25 -28.28
C THR A 23 -58.49 -34.20 -28.80
N LEU A 24 -58.63 -33.79 -30.07
CA LEU A 24 -57.75 -32.78 -30.67
C LEU A 24 -57.79 -31.45 -29.89
N ILE A 25 -58.94 -31.11 -29.31
CA ILE A 25 -59.10 -29.91 -28.48
C ILE A 25 -58.34 -30.01 -27.16
N GLU A 26 -58.35 -31.17 -26.49
CA GLU A 26 -57.55 -31.39 -25.28
C GLU A 26 -56.04 -31.26 -25.57
N LEU A 27 -55.59 -31.70 -26.76
CA LEU A 27 -54.19 -31.54 -27.18
C LEU A 27 -53.82 -30.06 -27.34
N MET A 28 -54.67 -29.28 -28.00
CA MET A 28 -54.42 -27.85 -28.19
C MET A 28 -54.40 -27.08 -26.87
N VAL A 29 -55.35 -27.36 -25.96
CA VAL A 29 -55.38 -26.74 -24.63
C VAL A 29 -54.15 -27.14 -23.81
N SER A 30 -53.76 -28.41 -23.86
CA SER A 30 -52.57 -28.90 -23.14
C SER A 30 -51.29 -28.23 -23.65
N LEU A 31 -51.13 -28.08 -24.97
CA LEU A 31 -49.99 -27.39 -25.56
C LEU A 31 -49.96 -25.90 -25.20
N MET A 32 -51.11 -25.23 -25.21
CA MET A 32 -51.22 -23.82 -24.81
C MET A 32 -50.80 -23.62 -23.35
N LEU A 33 -51.32 -24.46 -22.44
CA LEU A 33 -50.94 -24.41 -21.02
C LEU A 33 -49.46 -24.73 -20.82
N PHE A 34 -48.93 -25.72 -21.54
CA PHE A 34 -47.51 -26.06 -21.50
C PHE A 34 -46.62 -24.89 -21.94
N LEU A 35 -46.99 -24.18 -23.01
CA LEU A 35 -46.26 -22.99 -23.46
C LEU A 35 -46.28 -21.86 -22.45
N ILE A 36 -47.44 -21.60 -21.82
CA ILE A 36 -47.57 -20.56 -20.79
C ILE A 36 -46.67 -20.89 -19.58
N VAL A 37 -46.74 -22.13 -19.08
CA VAL A 37 -45.93 -22.59 -17.94
C VAL A 37 -44.43 -22.57 -18.28
N THR A 38 -44.07 -23.02 -19.48
CA THR A 38 -42.67 -23.03 -19.94
C THR A 38 -42.13 -21.61 -20.06
N GLY A 39 -42.92 -20.68 -20.62
CA GLY A 39 -42.56 -19.25 -20.68
C GLY A 39 -42.33 -18.65 -19.30
N ALA A 40 -43.19 -18.97 -18.32
CA ALA A 40 -43.02 -18.53 -16.94
C ALA A 40 -41.74 -19.10 -16.29
N ILE A 41 -41.43 -20.37 -16.53
CA ILE A 41 -40.20 -21.02 -16.03
C ILE A 41 -38.95 -20.35 -16.62
N TYR A 42 -38.93 -20.09 -17.94
CA TYR A 42 -37.81 -19.41 -18.58
C TYR A 42 -37.63 -17.98 -18.08
N GLY A 43 -38.72 -17.24 -17.87
CA GLY A 43 -38.68 -15.91 -17.27
C GLY A 43 -38.03 -15.91 -15.88
N LEU A 44 -38.43 -16.85 -15.02
CA LEU A 44 -37.85 -16.99 -13.67
C LEU A 44 -36.38 -17.40 -13.71
N LEU A 45 -36.01 -18.30 -14.62
CA LEU A 45 -34.62 -18.76 -14.77
C LEU A 45 -33.69 -17.62 -15.18
N GLU A 46 -34.12 -16.74 -16.08
CA GLU A 46 -33.31 -15.60 -16.53
C GLU A 46 -33.09 -14.58 -15.41
N VAL A 47 -34.13 -14.27 -14.63
CA VAL A 47 -34.01 -13.42 -13.43
C VAL A 47 -33.04 -14.05 -12.42
N THR A 48 -33.19 -15.35 -12.15
CA THR A 48 -32.32 -16.07 -11.20
C THR A 48 -30.86 -16.07 -11.65
N ARG A 49 -30.60 -16.22 -12.95
CA ARG A 49 -29.23 -16.14 -13.51
C ARG A 49 -28.65 -14.75 -13.36
N SER A 50 -29.43 -13.72 -13.69
CA SER A 50 -29.02 -12.32 -13.54
C SER A 50 -28.66 -11.99 -12.09
N ASP A 51 -29.52 -12.34 -11.13
CA ASP A 51 -29.30 -12.08 -9.70
C ASP A 51 -28.05 -12.81 -9.18
N ARG A 52 -27.83 -14.05 -9.63
CA ARG A 52 -26.63 -14.82 -9.28
C ARG A 52 -25.36 -14.15 -9.80
N THR A 53 -25.35 -13.65 -11.03
CA THR A 53 -24.20 -12.94 -11.60
C THR A 53 -23.90 -11.65 -10.84
N THR A 54 -24.91 -10.80 -10.60
CA THR A 54 -24.74 -9.56 -9.83
C THR A 54 -24.23 -9.82 -8.41
N THR A 55 -24.76 -10.87 -7.76
CA THR A 55 -24.32 -11.26 -6.41
C THR A 55 -22.88 -11.76 -6.42
N THR A 56 -22.50 -12.56 -7.42
CA THR A 56 -21.13 -13.10 -7.55
C THR A 56 -20.13 -11.96 -7.75
N GLN A 57 -20.41 -11.06 -8.68
CA GLN A 57 -19.56 -9.88 -8.94
C GLN A 57 -19.43 -8.99 -7.70
N ARG A 58 -20.54 -8.74 -6.98
CA ARG A 58 -20.51 -7.97 -5.73
C ARG A 58 -19.60 -8.60 -4.69
N VAL A 59 -19.64 -9.92 -4.55
CA VAL A 59 -18.79 -10.65 -3.61
C VAL A 59 -17.32 -10.56 -4.02
N GLU A 60 -17.00 -10.73 -5.31
CA GLU A 60 -15.63 -10.62 -5.83
C GLU A 60 -15.05 -9.22 -5.63
N THR A 61 -15.81 -8.17 -5.99
CA THR A 61 -15.41 -6.77 -5.76
C THR A 61 -15.18 -6.50 -4.27
N MET A 62 -16.08 -6.94 -3.39
CA MET A 62 -15.91 -6.78 -1.95
C MET A 62 -14.68 -7.52 -1.40
N GLN A 63 -14.39 -8.72 -1.90
CA GLN A 63 -13.22 -9.48 -1.49
C GLN A 63 -11.93 -8.80 -1.93
N SER A 64 -11.86 -8.32 -3.17
CA SER A 64 -10.72 -7.58 -3.70
C SER A 64 -10.41 -6.32 -2.86
N VAL A 65 -11.43 -5.50 -2.58
CA VAL A 65 -11.25 -4.29 -1.77
C VAL A 65 -10.90 -4.60 -0.32
N ARG A 66 -11.48 -5.66 0.27
CA ARG A 66 -11.07 -6.09 1.63
C ARG A 66 -9.63 -6.55 1.67
N ASN A 67 -9.16 -7.27 0.65
CA ASN A 67 -7.75 -7.65 0.55
C ASN A 67 -6.86 -6.40 0.44
N ALA A 68 -7.24 -5.42 -0.39
CA ALA A 68 -6.54 -4.15 -0.49
C ALA A 68 -6.48 -3.39 0.86
N LEU A 69 -7.62 -3.25 1.53
CA LEU A 69 -7.71 -2.60 2.84
C LEU A 69 -6.91 -3.35 3.92
N ASN A 70 -6.85 -4.69 3.89
CA ASN A 70 -6.03 -5.47 4.80
C ASN A 70 -4.53 -5.24 4.55
N THR A 71 -4.10 -5.17 3.29
CA THR A 71 -2.72 -4.82 2.93
C THR A 71 -2.37 -3.42 3.44
N ILE A 72 -3.24 -2.43 3.21
CA ILE A 72 -3.07 -1.09 3.77
C ILE A 72 -2.97 -1.12 5.30
N GLY A 73 -3.87 -1.85 5.96
CA GLY A 73 -3.88 -1.97 7.42
C GLY A 73 -2.60 -2.57 7.98
N ARG A 74 -1.97 -3.52 7.28
CA ARG A 74 -0.67 -4.08 7.69
C ARG A 74 0.46 -3.06 7.57
N ASP A 75 0.51 -2.28 6.49
CA ASP A 75 1.50 -1.22 6.35
C ASP A 75 1.27 -0.10 7.37
N ALA A 76 0.01 0.29 7.62
CA ALA A 76 -0.36 1.28 8.62
C ALA A 76 0.08 0.87 10.03
N LEU A 77 -0.11 -0.40 10.41
CA LEU A 77 0.30 -0.93 11.71
C LEU A 77 1.82 -0.96 11.89
N ASN A 78 2.58 -1.16 10.81
CA ASN A 78 4.04 -1.16 10.84
C ASN A 78 4.66 0.23 10.74
N THR A 79 3.88 1.21 10.29
CA THR A 79 4.33 2.57 10.06
C THR A 79 5.00 3.16 11.29
N GLY A 80 6.14 3.82 11.10
CA GLY A 80 6.89 4.43 12.18
C GLY A 80 7.83 3.48 12.92
N PHE A 81 7.79 2.18 12.68
CA PHE A 81 8.73 1.24 13.28
C PHE A 81 10.18 1.57 12.90
N LYS A 82 11.08 1.72 13.89
CA LYS A 82 12.48 2.13 13.69
C LYS A 82 12.63 3.41 12.87
N TYR A 83 11.63 4.27 12.92
CA TYR A 83 11.62 5.57 12.30
C TYR A 83 11.48 6.62 13.39
N ARG A 84 12.17 7.75 13.24
CA ARG A 84 12.13 8.80 14.26
C ARG A 84 10.83 9.58 14.17
N ASN A 85 10.27 9.96 15.31
CA ASN A 85 9.02 10.73 15.35
C ASN A 85 9.15 12.12 14.68
N LEU A 86 10.34 12.73 14.75
CA LEU A 86 10.63 14.04 14.13
C LEU A 86 10.83 14.00 12.61
N GLY A 87 10.59 12.82 12.01
CA GLY A 87 10.87 12.56 10.63
C GLY A 87 12.36 12.48 10.31
N SER A 88 12.63 12.31 9.03
CA SER A 88 13.96 12.35 8.46
C SER A 88 14.04 13.49 7.46
N PHE A 89 15.20 14.13 7.36
CA PHE A 89 15.43 15.05 6.26
C PHE A 89 15.27 14.33 4.93
N PHE A 90 14.66 15.04 4.01
CA PHE A 90 14.44 14.67 2.63
C PHE A 90 14.84 15.87 1.77
N PRO A 91 15.37 15.67 0.56
CA PRO A 91 15.76 16.81 -0.24
C PRO A 91 14.54 17.61 -0.66
N ASP A 92 14.72 18.93 -0.68
CA ASP A 92 13.73 19.92 -1.06
C ASP A 92 13.02 19.55 -2.38
N ASN A 93 11.69 19.53 -2.33
CA ASN A 93 10.77 19.36 -3.45
C ASN A 93 10.90 18.03 -4.23
N VAL A 94 11.70 17.07 -3.74
CA VAL A 94 11.79 15.73 -4.33
C VAL A 94 10.50 14.95 -4.13
N GLN A 95 9.73 15.26 -3.07
CA GLN A 95 8.44 14.63 -2.79
C GLN A 95 7.43 14.76 -3.93
N ASN A 96 7.48 15.87 -4.68
CA ASN A 96 6.65 16.06 -5.87
C ASN A 96 7.01 15.07 -6.98
N THR A 97 8.29 14.87 -7.23
CA THR A 97 8.74 13.94 -8.28
C THR A 97 8.51 12.47 -7.90
N VAL A 98 8.74 12.13 -6.62
CA VAL A 98 8.68 10.72 -6.16
C VAL A 98 7.26 10.27 -5.85
N PHE A 99 6.45 11.14 -5.24
CA PHE A 99 5.10 10.82 -4.75
C PHE A 99 3.99 11.55 -5.50
N GLY A 100 4.29 12.53 -6.34
CA GLY A 100 3.28 13.36 -6.99
C GLY A 100 2.60 14.36 -6.04
N LEU A 101 3.20 14.64 -4.88
CA LEU A 101 2.71 15.63 -3.93
C LEU A 101 2.98 17.06 -4.42
N ALA A 102 2.22 18.04 -3.94
CA ALA A 102 2.52 19.43 -4.27
C ALA A 102 3.93 19.80 -3.75
N ALA A 103 4.65 20.58 -4.56
CA ALA A 103 5.89 21.22 -4.11
C ALA A 103 5.55 22.29 -3.07
N ASP A 104 6.36 22.41 -2.02
CA ASP A 104 6.23 23.55 -1.12
C ASP A 104 6.93 24.78 -1.73
N SER A 105 6.65 25.95 -1.18
CA SER A 105 7.18 27.22 -1.70
C SER A 105 8.54 27.60 -1.10
N ASN A 106 9.06 26.82 -0.15
CA ASN A 106 10.31 27.14 0.52
C ASN A 106 11.50 26.45 -0.17
N THR A 107 12.72 26.74 0.29
CA THR A 107 13.96 26.16 -0.25
C THR A 107 14.68 25.29 0.77
N THR A 108 13.97 24.95 1.86
CA THR A 108 14.53 24.18 2.95
C THR A 108 14.32 22.70 2.69
N PRO A 109 15.23 21.83 3.15
CA PRO A 109 15.01 20.40 3.05
C PRO A 109 13.70 19.98 3.71
N ASP A 110 12.88 19.25 2.96
CA ASP A 110 11.64 18.65 3.42
C ASP A 110 11.88 17.70 4.61
N ARG A 111 10.82 17.48 5.39
CA ARG A 111 10.81 16.42 6.41
C ARG A 111 9.87 15.31 5.99
N MET A 112 10.47 14.15 5.76
CA MET A 112 9.74 12.93 5.52
C MET A 112 9.28 12.34 6.86
N MET A 113 7.99 12.45 7.13
CA MET A 113 7.36 11.88 8.32
C MET A 113 6.98 10.41 8.05
N GLN A 114 6.69 9.67 9.13
CA GLN A 114 6.29 8.26 9.04
C GLN A 114 5.09 8.01 8.10
N ILE A 115 4.21 9.01 8.00
CA ILE A 115 3.04 9.05 7.15
C ILE A 115 3.16 10.32 6.34
N LEU A 116 2.97 10.21 5.03
CA LEU A 116 2.79 11.37 4.15
C LEU A 116 1.35 11.34 3.64
N SER A 117 0.62 12.41 3.90
CA SER A 117 -0.72 12.63 3.34
C SER A 117 -0.63 13.24 1.95
N GLY A 118 -1.57 12.88 1.10
CA GLY A 118 -1.83 13.59 -0.15
C GLY A 118 -3.33 13.69 -0.37
N ASN A 119 -3.93 14.79 0.05
CA ASN A 119 -5.34 15.06 -0.11
C ASN A 119 -5.65 15.56 -1.54
N ASN A 120 -6.62 14.97 -2.22
CA ASN A 120 -7.06 15.36 -3.57
C ASN A 120 -5.90 15.49 -4.58
N VAL A 121 -5.06 14.46 -4.67
CA VAL A 121 -3.85 14.48 -5.53
C VAL A 121 -4.11 13.84 -6.89
N ASN A 122 -4.68 12.63 -6.91
CA ASN A 122 -4.75 11.81 -8.12
C ASN A 122 -6.09 12.00 -8.83
N THR A 123 -6.08 12.35 -10.12
CA THR A 123 -7.30 12.43 -10.91
C THR A 123 -7.84 11.03 -11.18
N ASP A 124 -9.15 10.85 -11.04
CA ASP A 124 -9.85 9.62 -11.42
C ASP A 124 -10.87 9.92 -12.52
N SER A 125 -10.81 9.15 -13.61
CA SER A 125 -11.75 9.28 -14.74
C SER A 125 -13.02 8.45 -14.58
N LEU A 126 -13.10 7.55 -13.58
CA LEU A 126 -14.32 6.80 -13.30
C LEU A 126 -15.38 7.64 -12.58
N ASN A 127 -14.96 8.64 -11.80
CA ASN A 127 -15.90 9.54 -11.16
C ASN A 127 -16.61 10.43 -12.20
N PRO A 128 -17.95 10.52 -12.18
CA PRO A 128 -18.70 11.34 -13.14
C PRO A 128 -18.48 12.85 -12.95
N THR A 129 -17.92 13.28 -11.81
CA THR A 129 -17.59 14.68 -11.56
C THR A 129 -16.29 15.03 -12.27
N ALA A 130 -16.34 15.95 -13.24
CA ALA A 130 -15.15 16.37 -13.97
C ALA A 130 -14.10 16.97 -13.01
N GLY A 131 -12.86 16.49 -13.13
CA GLY A 131 -11.75 16.96 -12.29
C GLY A 131 -11.78 16.42 -10.85
N TYR A 132 -12.61 15.41 -10.55
CA TYR A 132 -12.58 14.74 -9.27
C TYR A 132 -11.19 14.16 -8.99
N LYS A 133 -10.75 14.30 -7.75
CA LYS A 133 -9.46 13.79 -7.30
C LYS A 133 -9.65 12.90 -6.09
N THR A 134 -8.76 11.92 -6.00
CA THR A 134 -8.67 10.96 -4.92
C THR A 134 -7.43 11.22 -4.09
N ASP A 135 -7.48 10.75 -2.85
CA ASP A 135 -6.39 10.88 -1.91
C ASP A 135 -5.30 9.83 -2.17
N GLN A 136 -4.15 10.08 -1.59
CA GLN A 136 -3.08 9.10 -1.45
C GLN A 136 -2.49 9.15 -0.05
N ILE A 137 -1.89 8.03 0.34
CA ILE A 137 -1.15 7.93 1.59
C ILE A 137 0.13 7.16 1.36
N THR A 138 1.20 7.61 2.00
CA THR A 138 2.49 6.92 1.99
C THR A 138 2.86 6.53 3.41
N PHE A 139 3.23 5.26 3.59
CA PHE A 139 3.72 4.73 4.85
C PHE A 139 5.21 4.45 4.79
N ILE A 140 5.90 4.74 5.89
CA ILE A 140 7.33 4.52 6.04
C ILE A 140 7.60 3.73 7.30
N TYR A 141 8.39 2.68 7.19
CA TYR A 141 8.78 1.85 8.32
C TYR A 141 10.08 1.12 8.07
N GLY A 142 10.80 0.78 9.14
CA GLY A 142 12.03 0.01 9.09
C GLY A 142 11.79 -1.42 8.62
N ASP A 143 12.72 -1.96 7.83
CA ASP A 143 12.66 -3.33 7.35
C ASP A 143 13.25 -4.31 8.37
N GLU A 144 12.41 -5.11 9.02
CA GLU A 144 12.85 -6.16 9.95
C GLU A 144 13.59 -7.31 9.29
N SER A 145 13.35 -7.55 7.99
CA SER A 145 14.05 -8.62 7.27
C SER A 145 15.52 -8.27 7.02
N PHE A 146 15.86 -6.97 6.99
CA PHE A 146 17.22 -6.51 6.83
C PHE A 146 17.99 -6.67 8.15
N ASN A 147 19.06 -7.46 8.16
CA ASN A 147 19.88 -7.68 9.35
C ASN A 147 19.11 -8.16 10.59
N ASN A 148 17.99 -8.87 10.42
CA ASN A 148 17.06 -9.19 11.52
C ASN A 148 16.66 -7.94 12.31
N GLY A 149 16.48 -6.84 11.59
CA GLY A 149 16.15 -5.53 12.12
C GLY A 149 17.30 -4.80 12.82
N LYS A 150 18.53 -5.31 12.81
CA LYS A 150 19.66 -4.61 13.43
C LYS A 150 20.16 -3.48 12.52
N THR A 151 20.57 -2.38 13.14
CA THR A 151 21.19 -1.25 12.43
C THR A 151 22.65 -1.58 12.09
N LEU A 152 23.16 -0.92 11.06
CA LEU A 152 24.59 -0.88 10.73
C LEU A 152 25.21 0.33 11.44
N THR A 153 26.36 0.14 12.06
CA THR A 153 27.11 1.25 12.66
C THR A 153 27.80 2.05 11.57
N VAL A 154 27.47 3.35 11.50
CA VAL A 154 28.12 4.29 10.59
C VAL A 154 29.34 4.88 11.29
N ASN A 155 30.51 4.59 10.74
CA ASN A 155 31.77 5.10 11.25
C ASN A 155 32.00 6.53 10.80
N TRP A 156 31.59 6.83 9.57
CA TRP A 156 31.85 8.11 8.94
C TRP A 156 30.91 8.36 7.77
N VAL A 157 30.67 9.65 7.53
CA VAL A 157 29.91 10.18 6.40
C VAL A 157 30.81 11.21 5.73
N ASP A 158 30.94 11.11 4.42
CA ASP A 158 31.70 12.08 3.63
C ASP A 158 31.07 13.47 3.70
N CYS A 159 31.88 14.50 3.51
CA CYS A 159 31.43 15.89 3.60
C CYS A 159 30.54 16.32 2.44
N ASP A 160 30.59 15.61 1.32
CA ASP A 160 29.61 15.73 0.25
C ASP A 160 28.37 14.85 0.49
N GLY A 161 28.36 14.02 1.55
CA GLY A 161 27.27 13.10 1.88
C GLY A 161 27.08 11.93 0.89
N GLU A 162 27.91 11.84 -0.14
CA GLU A 162 27.79 10.84 -1.21
C GLU A 162 28.31 9.46 -0.80
N GLN A 163 29.07 9.38 0.30
CA GLN A 163 29.64 8.13 0.78
C GLN A 163 29.47 7.99 2.28
N VAL A 164 29.08 6.78 2.68
CA VAL A 164 28.95 6.38 4.08
C VAL A 164 29.81 5.16 4.31
N VAL A 165 30.67 5.23 5.31
CA VAL A 165 31.53 4.13 5.72
C VAL A 165 30.91 3.44 6.92
N VAL A 166 30.61 2.15 6.79
CA VAL A 166 30.05 1.33 7.87
C VAL A 166 31.05 0.34 8.42
N SER A 167 30.96 0.10 9.73
CA SER A 167 31.67 -0.99 10.38
C SER A 167 31.10 -2.32 9.92
N TRP A 168 31.99 -3.27 9.65
CA TRP A 168 31.62 -4.62 9.29
C TRP A 168 32.34 -5.61 10.20
N PRO A 169 31.63 -6.59 10.79
CA PRO A 169 32.31 -7.64 11.53
C PRO A 169 33.22 -8.41 10.58
N THR A 170 34.47 -8.62 11.00
CA THR A 170 35.44 -9.42 10.23
C THR A 170 34.89 -10.84 10.08
N PRO A 171 34.78 -11.36 8.85
CA PRO A 171 34.33 -12.74 8.63
C PRO A 171 35.17 -13.72 9.45
N GLY A 172 34.53 -14.48 10.34
CA GLY A 172 35.18 -15.51 11.17
C GLY A 172 35.48 -15.15 12.63
N ALA A 173 35.25 -13.91 13.08
CA ALA A 173 35.55 -13.50 14.46
C ALA A 173 34.40 -13.70 15.47
N SER A 174 33.18 -14.00 15.03
CA SER A 174 32.01 -14.16 15.91
C SER A 174 30.97 -15.11 15.30
N PRO A 175 30.27 -15.94 16.10
CA PRO A 175 29.16 -16.79 15.64
C PRO A 175 27.90 -16.00 15.25
N THR A 176 27.91 -14.67 15.39
CA THR A 176 26.80 -13.84 14.93
C THR A 176 26.71 -13.83 13.41
N PRO A 177 25.51 -13.98 12.83
CA PRO A 177 25.32 -13.92 11.38
C PRO A 177 25.89 -12.61 10.83
N THR A 178 26.72 -12.74 9.77
CA THR A 178 27.25 -11.59 9.04
C THR A 178 26.07 -10.74 8.57
N PRO A 179 26.09 -9.41 8.83
CA PRO A 179 25.01 -8.55 8.34
C PRO A 179 24.88 -8.69 6.81
N SER A 180 23.68 -8.56 6.26
CA SER A 180 23.44 -8.29 4.86
C SER A 180 23.85 -6.86 4.53
N ILE A 181 24.57 -6.69 3.42
CA ILE A 181 24.95 -5.38 2.89
C ILE A 181 23.74 -4.83 2.12
N PRO A 182 23.45 -3.53 2.18
CA PRO A 182 22.44 -2.95 1.30
C PRO A 182 22.75 -3.24 -0.17
N ALA A 183 21.73 -3.61 -0.93
CA ALA A 183 21.82 -3.74 -2.37
C ALA A 183 21.71 -2.36 -3.03
N ALA A 184 22.12 -2.26 -4.30
CA ALA A 184 21.78 -1.09 -5.10
C ALA A 184 20.25 -0.91 -5.15
N ASN A 185 19.80 0.34 -5.13
CA ASN A 185 18.43 0.79 -5.02
C ASN A 185 17.77 0.58 -3.64
N ASP A 186 18.45 0.03 -2.63
CA ASP A 186 17.89 -0.03 -1.28
C ASP A 186 17.69 1.39 -0.71
N LEU A 187 16.53 1.63 -0.09
CA LEU A 187 16.28 2.86 0.67
C LEU A 187 16.81 2.70 2.09
N MET A 188 17.68 3.62 2.50
CA MET A 188 18.31 3.61 3.80
C MET A 188 17.97 4.88 4.55
N ILE A 189 17.65 4.74 5.83
CA ILE A 189 17.67 5.86 6.77
C ILE A 189 18.99 5.82 7.52
N ILE A 190 19.66 6.97 7.58
CA ILE A 190 20.85 7.20 8.39
C ILE A 190 20.44 8.11 9.53
N THR A 191 20.63 7.65 10.76
CA THR A 191 20.24 8.35 11.98
C THR A 191 21.50 8.72 12.76
N GLY A 192 21.78 10.02 12.83
CA GLY A 192 22.79 10.59 13.73
C GLY A 192 22.19 10.96 15.08
N GLN A 193 22.95 11.67 15.91
CA GLN A 193 22.52 12.05 17.26
C GLN A 193 21.33 13.02 17.26
N ASN A 194 21.32 13.99 16.34
CA ASN A 194 20.35 15.08 16.32
C ASN A 194 19.39 15.04 15.12
N SER A 195 19.75 14.30 14.08
CA SER A 195 19.08 14.32 12.78
C SER A 195 19.12 12.96 12.11
N SER A 196 18.24 12.76 11.14
CA SER A 196 18.31 11.63 10.22
C SER A 196 18.13 12.10 8.79
N ALA A 197 18.66 11.35 7.83
CA ALA A 197 18.49 11.58 6.40
C ALA A 197 18.13 10.26 5.72
N ILE A 198 17.32 10.33 4.66
CA ILE A 198 17.05 9.18 3.79
C ILE A 198 17.90 9.30 2.54
N GLY A 199 18.44 8.17 2.09
CA GLY A 199 19.15 8.07 0.83
C GLY A 199 18.84 6.76 0.13
N MET A 200 19.04 6.74 -1.19
CA MET A 200 18.98 5.51 -1.98
C MET A 200 20.39 5.02 -2.26
N VAL A 201 20.69 3.75 -1.99
CA VAL A 201 22.02 3.20 -2.26
C VAL A 201 22.23 3.07 -3.76
N THR A 202 23.27 3.69 -4.31
CA THR A 202 23.62 3.56 -5.74
C THR A 202 24.59 2.42 -5.99
N SER A 203 25.56 2.24 -5.09
CA SER A 203 26.51 1.14 -5.14
C SER A 203 27.10 0.85 -3.77
N THR A 204 27.67 -0.34 -3.61
CA THR A 204 28.47 -0.69 -2.43
C THR A 204 29.83 -1.20 -2.90
N SER A 205 30.90 -0.77 -2.22
CA SER A 205 32.25 -1.23 -2.51
C SER A 205 32.85 -1.96 -1.32
N HIS A 206 33.66 -2.96 -1.63
CA HIS A 206 34.29 -3.84 -0.65
C HIS A 206 35.81 -3.68 -0.56
N SER A 207 36.34 -2.57 -1.07
CA SER A 207 37.73 -2.20 -0.89
C SER A 207 37.93 -1.57 0.49
N ASN A 208 39.06 -1.88 1.14
CA ASN A 208 39.56 -0.99 2.20
C ASN A 208 39.51 0.43 1.65
N PRO A 209 38.99 1.41 2.40
CA PRO A 209 38.91 2.78 1.95
C PRO A 209 40.35 3.16 1.65
N VAL A 210 40.63 3.38 0.36
CA VAL A 210 41.82 4.13 0.01
C VAL A 210 41.61 5.44 0.75
N ALA A 211 42.56 5.81 1.62
CA ALA A 211 42.55 7.10 2.28
C ALA A 211 42.74 8.18 1.20
N THR A 212 41.71 8.40 0.40
CA THR A 212 41.59 9.57 -0.45
C THR A 212 41.28 10.68 0.51
N THR A 213 42.31 11.47 0.81
CA THR A 213 42.16 12.74 1.50
C THR A 213 41.19 13.58 0.66
N TYR A 214 39.92 13.61 1.06
CA TYR A 214 38.97 14.55 0.50
C TYR A 214 39.38 15.95 0.98
N THR A 215 39.74 16.82 0.04
CA THR A 215 40.22 18.18 0.32
C THR A 215 39.13 18.95 1.08
N GLY A 216 39.34 19.17 2.38
CA GLY A 216 38.42 19.90 3.26
C GLY A 216 37.85 19.07 4.41
N CYS A 217 38.07 17.75 4.43
CA CYS A 217 37.39 16.85 5.35
C CYS A 217 38.42 15.89 5.96
N ALA A 218 38.86 16.19 7.18
CA ALA A 218 39.83 15.36 7.89
C ALA A 218 39.16 14.06 8.36
N TYR A 219 39.14 13.05 7.49
CA TYR A 219 38.79 11.68 7.86
C TYR A 219 40.05 10.84 8.01
N THR A 220 40.26 10.28 9.20
CA THR A 220 41.23 9.21 9.37
C THR A 220 40.47 7.89 9.25
N ALA A 221 40.70 7.15 8.17
CA ALA A 221 40.06 5.87 7.95
C ALA A 221 40.29 4.95 9.17
N PRO A 222 39.23 4.35 9.75
CA PRO A 222 39.37 3.34 10.79
C PRO A 222 40.28 2.22 10.31
N THR A 223 41.16 1.76 11.18
CA THR A 223 41.94 0.56 10.96
C THR A 223 41.01 -0.66 11.00
N GLY A 224 40.73 -1.28 9.85
CA GLY A 224 39.90 -2.48 9.77
C GLY A 224 39.20 -2.68 8.41
N THR A 225 38.49 -3.80 8.27
CA THR A 225 37.62 -4.05 7.12
C THR A 225 36.38 -3.18 7.24
N VAL A 226 36.33 -2.09 6.48
CA VAL A 226 35.12 -1.26 6.38
C VAL A 226 34.52 -1.39 4.99
N ARG A 227 33.24 -1.04 4.88
CA ARG A 227 32.53 -1.00 3.59
C ARG A 227 32.10 0.43 3.31
N THR A 228 32.18 0.83 2.05
CA THR A 228 31.66 2.11 1.60
C THR A 228 30.34 1.87 0.87
N ILE A 229 29.33 2.64 1.24
CA ILE A 229 28.01 2.66 0.62
C ILE A 229 27.87 4.02 -0.02
N LYS A 230 27.53 4.03 -1.31
CA LYS A 230 27.40 5.26 -2.09
C LYS A 230 25.96 5.70 -2.22
N PHE A 231 25.78 7.02 -2.19
CA PHE A 231 24.54 7.76 -2.36
C PHE A 231 24.77 8.82 -3.44
N ASP A 232 25.09 8.38 -4.66
CA ASP A 232 25.37 9.26 -5.80
C ASP A 232 24.06 9.89 -6.32
N PRO A 233 24.08 11.10 -6.92
CA PRO A 233 22.89 11.77 -7.49
C PRO A 233 22.29 11.08 -8.73
N THR A 234 22.82 9.91 -9.11
CA THR A 234 22.32 9.09 -10.22
C THR A 234 21.28 8.06 -9.77
N ASP A 235 20.78 8.18 -8.53
CA ASP A 235 19.75 7.29 -8.02
C ASP A 235 18.43 7.44 -8.78
N LEU A 236 17.67 6.35 -8.85
CA LEU A 236 16.48 6.26 -9.69
C LEU A 236 15.32 7.13 -9.22
N LEU A 237 15.34 7.57 -7.96
CA LEU A 237 14.29 8.41 -7.38
C LEU A 237 14.72 9.88 -7.26
N GLY A 238 15.97 10.21 -7.60
CA GLY A 238 16.54 11.55 -7.43
C GLY A 238 16.58 12.03 -5.98
N ILE A 239 16.60 11.11 -5.01
CA ILE A 239 16.67 11.39 -3.58
C ILE A 239 18.08 11.85 -3.20
N ASN A 240 19.12 11.28 -3.81
CA ASN A 240 20.46 11.73 -3.51
C ASN A 240 20.75 13.01 -4.29
N LYS A 241 21.43 13.95 -3.64
CA LYS A 241 21.94 15.18 -4.26
C LYS A 241 23.46 15.21 -4.11
N SER A 242 24.14 16.02 -4.90
CA SER A 242 25.59 16.21 -4.79
C SER A 242 25.96 17.39 -3.90
N GLY A 243 27.17 17.33 -3.34
CA GLY A 243 27.80 18.43 -2.60
C GLY A 243 26.93 19.02 -1.50
N THR A 244 26.75 20.35 -1.52
CA THR A 244 26.06 21.05 -0.43
C THR A 244 24.55 20.79 -0.36
N ALA A 245 23.94 20.27 -1.42
CA ALA A 245 22.52 19.92 -1.42
C ALA A 245 22.27 18.52 -0.83
N ASN A 246 23.31 17.71 -0.62
CA ASN A 246 23.16 16.38 -0.04
C ASN A 246 22.83 16.48 1.45
N ILE A 247 21.63 16.06 1.81
CA ILE A 247 21.15 16.07 3.20
C ILE A 247 21.92 15.12 4.13
N ILE A 248 22.56 14.08 3.59
CA ILE A 248 23.32 13.09 4.35
C ILE A 248 24.57 13.72 4.97
N LYS A 249 25.17 14.74 4.33
CA LYS A 249 26.37 15.43 4.84
C LYS A 249 26.16 16.04 6.23
N ASN A 250 24.93 16.41 6.56
CA ASN A 250 24.55 17.03 7.84
C ASN A 250 24.56 16.02 8.99
N LEU A 251 24.81 14.73 8.69
CA LEU A 251 25.00 13.65 9.66
C LEU A 251 26.48 13.40 9.97
N SER A 252 27.39 14.25 9.48
CA SER A 252 28.82 14.15 9.76
C SER A 252 29.10 14.31 11.27
N GLY A 253 29.58 13.24 11.91
CA GLY A 253 29.84 13.17 13.34
C GLY A 253 29.84 11.72 13.86
N MET A 254 30.52 11.46 14.97
CA MET A 254 30.62 10.11 15.53
C MET A 254 29.27 9.62 16.10
N GLY A 255 28.93 8.36 15.82
CA GLY A 255 27.79 7.67 16.45
C GLY A 255 26.49 7.64 15.65
N ALA A 256 26.57 7.62 14.31
CA ALA A 256 25.40 7.38 13.47
C ALA A 256 25.12 5.88 13.30
N SER A 257 23.87 5.55 13.02
CA SER A 257 23.42 4.21 12.65
C SER A 257 22.62 4.26 11.36
N MET A 258 22.58 3.16 10.63
CA MET A 258 21.86 3.09 9.36
C MET A 258 20.98 1.85 9.32
N SER A 259 19.76 1.98 8.83
CA SER A 259 18.83 0.87 8.66
C SER A 259 18.10 0.96 7.33
N ARG A 260 17.67 -0.19 6.81
CA ARG A 260 16.84 -0.24 5.61
C ARG A 260 15.41 0.14 5.97
N VAL A 261 14.79 0.98 5.16
CA VAL A 261 13.39 1.35 5.30
C VAL A 261 12.60 0.85 4.10
N LYS A 262 11.32 0.55 4.33
CA LYS A 262 10.32 0.31 3.31
C LYS A 262 9.41 1.52 3.23
N LEU A 263 9.03 1.83 2.02
CA LEU A 263 8.16 2.94 1.72
C LEU A 263 7.10 2.47 0.72
N ALA A 264 5.83 2.65 1.09
CA ALA A 264 4.69 2.15 0.34
C ALA A 264 3.63 3.24 0.18
N THR A 265 3.31 3.60 -1.05
CA THR A 265 2.27 4.58 -1.39
C THR A 265 1.04 3.87 -1.93
N TYR A 266 -0.14 4.30 -1.47
CA TYR A 266 -1.43 3.84 -1.95
C TYR A 266 -2.14 4.99 -2.65
N ARG A 267 -2.59 4.75 -3.88
CA ARG A 267 -3.31 5.73 -4.70
C ARG A 267 -4.20 5.06 -5.72
N VAL A 268 -5.19 5.79 -6.21
CA VAL A 268 -6.01 5.38 -7.36
C VAL A 268 -5.42 5.99 -8.61
N LEU A 269 -5.14 5.17 -9.62
CA LEU A 269 -4.72 5.61 -10.94
C LEU A 269 -5.93 6.18 -11.71
N ASN A 270 -5.66 6.92 -12.80
CA ASN A 270 -6.71 7.54 -13.59
C ASN A 270 -7.71 6.55 -14.22
N ASP A 271 -7.35 5.27 -14.33
CA ASP A 271 -8.24 4.19 -14.81
C ASP A 271 -9.08 3.53 -13.69
N GLY A 272 -9.00 4.06 -12.46
CA GLY A 272 -9.67 3.51 -11.28
C GLY A 272 -8.98 2.28 -10.68
N THR A 273 -7.73 2.01 -11.03
CA THR A 273 -6.95 0.96 -10.37
C THR A 273 -6.37 1.49 -9.06
N LEU A 274 -6.75 0.90 -7.93
CA LEU A 274 -6.06 1.11 -6.66
C LEU A 274 -4.74 0.35 -6.69
N VAL A 275 -3.63 1.08 -6.64
CA VAL A 275 -2.28 0.52 -6.65
C VAL A 275 -1.58 0.76 -5.33
N ARG A 276 -0.70 -0.18 -4.99
CA ARG A 276 0.33 -0.02 -3.98
C ARG A 276 1.68 0.09 -4.68
N THR A 277 2.34 1.23 -4.56
CA THR A 277 3.69 1.46 -5.07
C THR A 277 4.69 1.22 -3.95
N GLU A 278 5.52 0.18 -4.07
CA GLU A 278 6.69 0.01 -3.19
C GLU A 278 7.90 0.73 -3.76
N TYR A 279 8.70 1.35 -2.90
CA TYR A 279 9.92 2.04 -3.28
C TYR A 279 11.16 1.34 -2.71
N GLY A 280 12.25 1.38 -3.47
CA GLY A 280 13.53 0.75 -3.18
C GLY A 280 13.64 -0.71 -3.65
N ASN A 281 14.86 -1.19 -3.86
CA ASN A 281 15.20 -2.56 -4.29
C ASN A 281 14.58 -3.03 -5.63
N PHE A 282 14.21 -2.10 -6.51
CA PHE A 282 13.69 -2.39 -7.85
C PHE A 282 14.51 -1.69 -8.94
N THR A 283 14.55 -2.27 -10.15
CA THR A 283 15.30 -1.73 -11.31
C THR A 283 14.85 -0.33 -11.76
N GLY A 284 13.62 0.09 -11.39
CA GLY A 284 13.10 1.44 -11.61
C GLY A 284 12.98 2.29 -10.34
N GLY A 285 13.58 1.85 -9.23
CA GLY A 285 13.46 2.49 -7.91
C GLY A 285 12.09 2.30 -7.25
N LYS A 286 11.07 1.85 -7.99
CA LYS A 286 9.72 1.55 -7.50
C LYS A 286 9.04 0.43 -8.28
N GLN A 287 8.02 -0.19 -7.69
CA GLN A 287 7.15 -1.18 -8.32
C GLN A 287 5.68 -0.95 -7.94
N ASP A 288 4.81 -0.83 -8.94
CA ASP A 288 3.36 -0.74 -8.74
C ASP A 288 2.74 -2.15 -8.66
N MET A 289 1.90 -2.35 -7.66
CA MET A 289 1.14 -3.59 -7.43
C MET A 289 -0.36 -3.27 -7.44
N PRO A 290 -1.13 -3.71 -8.45
CA PRO A 290 -2.57 -3.48 -8.45
C PRO A 290 -3.23 -4.30 -7.35
N LEU A 291 -4.11 -3.64 -6.58
CA LEU A 291 -4.82 -4.25 -5.45
C LEU A 291 -6.31 -4.42 -5.71
N ALA A 292 -6.94 -3.41 -6.30
CA ALA A 292 -8.35 -3.44 -6.68
C ALA A 292 -8.56 -2.61 -7.95
N TYR A 293 -9.64 -2.90 -8.68
CA TYR A 293 -10.01 -2.21 -9.91
C TYR A 293 -11.39 -1.56 -9.76
N ASN A 294 -11.71 -0.65 -10.66
CA ASN A 294 -12.96 0.12 -10.69
C ASN A 294 -13.22 0.94 -9.42
N VAL A 295 -12.15 1.40 -8.77
CA VAL A 295 -12.23 2.30 -7.63
C VAL A 295 -12.53 3.70 -8.14
N GLU A 296 -13.71 4.22 -7.80
CA GLU A 296 -14.16 5.59 -8.13
C GLU A 296 -13.63 6.62 -7.13
N ASP A 297 -13.44 6.19 -5.89
CA ASP A 297 -13.10 7.11 -4.82
C ASP A 297 -12.23 6.43 -3.76
N LEU A 298 -11.16 7.11 -3.38
CA LEU A 298 -10.31 6.80 -2.24
C LEU A 298 -10.19 8.08 -1.43
N GLN A 299 -10.76 8.08 -0.23
CA GLN A 299 -10.70 9.19 0.71
C GLN A 299 -10.04 8.72 2.01
N ILE A 300 -9.20 9.57 2.57
CA ILE A 300 -8.37 9.25 3.72
C ILE A 300 -8.50 10.36 4.76
N LYS A 301 -8.91 9.98 5.97
CA LYS A 301 -8.97 10.87 7.12
C LYS A 301 -7.98 10.42 8.18
N TYR A 302 -7.40 11.38 8.88
CA TYR A 302 -6.38 11.16 9.90
C TYR A 302 -6.95 11.54 11.26
N VAL A 303 -6.89 10.61 12.22
CA VAL A 303 -7.22 10.89 13.63
C VAL A 303 -5.93 11.32 14.32
N LEU A 304 -5.89 12.55 14.81
CA LEU A 304 -4.73 13.13 15.49
C LEU A 304 -4.70 12.76 16.98
N LYS A 305 -3.61 13.13 17.67
CA LYS A 305 -3.36 12.82 19.09
C LYS A 305 -4.45 13.35 20.02
N ASP A 306 -5.03 14.49 19.68
CA ASP A 306 -6.13 15.13 20.41
C ASP A 306 -7.51 14.53 20.10
N GLY A 307 -7.58 13.56 19.19
CA GLY A 307 -8.82 12.94 18.72
C GLY A 307 -9.52 13.71 17.61
N SER A 308 -8.99 14.84 17.15
CA SER A 308 -9.51 15.57 16.00
C SER A 308 -9.30 14.80 14.71
N LEU A 309 -10.16 15.07 13.72
CA LEU A 309 -10.05 14.53 12.37
C LEU A 309 -9.47 15.61 11.45
N SER A 310 -8.45 15.24 10.67
CA SER A 310 -7.92 16.04 9.59
C SER A 310 -7.98 15.28 8.27
N ASP A 311 -8.29 15.98 7.17
CA ASP A 311 -8.20 15.43 5.81
C ASP A 311 -6.77 15.55 5.27
N ASP A 312 -6.02 16.56 5.72
CA ASP A 312 -4.63 16.75 5.37
C ASP A 312 -3.79 17.30 6.54
N PRO A 313 -3.12 16.44 7.32
CA PRO A 313 -2.24 16.88 8.41
C PRO A 313 -0.95 17.55 7.91
N ALA A 314 -0.65 17.57 6.61
CA ALA A 314 0.50 18.30 6.09
C ALA A 314 0.20 19.78 5.84
N ALA A 315 -1.06 20.12 5.55
CA ALA A 315 -1.52 21.43 5.08
C ALA A 315 -1.64 22.52 6.17
N GLY A 316 -0.98 22.34 7.32
CA GLY A 316 -1.03 23.30 8.41
C GLY A 316 -2.44 23.61 8.96
N PRO A 317 -2.60 24.73 9.70
CA PRO A 317 -3.89 25.15 10.27
C PRO A 317 -4.89 25.70 9.24
N ASP A 318 -4.45 26.22 8.10
CA ASP A 318 -5.33 26.77 7.06
C ASP A 318 -5.92 25.69 6.13
N GLY A 319 -5.34 24.49 6.12
CA GLY A 319 -5.77 23.36 5.31
C GLY A 319 -5.37 23.48 3.84
N VAL A 320 -4.43 24.36 3.50
CA VAL A 320 -3.98 24.62 2.13
C VAL A 320 -2.49 24.30 1.99
N LEU A 321 -2.19 23.20 1.28
CA LEU A 321 -0.81 22.85 0.92
C LEU A 321 -0.15 23.90 0.00
N GLY A 322 1.16 24.05 0.16
CA GLY A 322 2.05 24.95 -0.57
C GLY A 322 2.36 26.28 0.14
N ASN A 323 1.79 26.50 1.34
CA ASN A 323 1.88 27.76 2.06
C ASN A 323 2.99 27.74 3.13
N ALA A 324 3.32 28.91 3.67
CA ALA A 324 4.40 29.06 4.66
C ALA A 324 4.06 28.48 6.04
N ASP A 325 2.79 28.19 6.31
CA ASP A 325 2.30 27.57 7.54
C ASP A 325 2.19 26.04 7.46
N ASP A 326 2.51 25.45 6.31
CA ASP A 326 2.72 24.01 6.15
C ASP A 326 3.83 23.57 7.10
N THR A 327 3.42 22.97 8.21
CA THR A 327 4.35 22.38 9.16
C THR A 327 4.07 20.89 9.24
N PRO A 328 5.04 20.03 8.92
CA PRO A 328 4.94 18.56 9.05
C PRO A 328 4.64 18.07 10.48
N THR A 329 4.51 18.99 11.44
CA THR A 329 4.35 18.68 12.86
C THR A 329 3.04 17.95 13.14
N LEU A 330 1.93 18.27 12.47
CA LEU A 330 0.67 17.57 12.70
C LEU A 330 0.70 16.11 12.20
N MET A 331 1.54 15.79 11.21
CA MET A 331 1.74 14.39 10.76
C MET A 331 2.36 13.51 11.86
N GLN A 332 3.13 14.08 12.79
CA GLN A 332 3.68 13.36 13.95
C GLN A 332 2.58 12.97 14.96
N ASP A 333 1.45 13.68 14.92
CA ASP A 333 0.34 13.49 15.83
C ASP A 333 -0.71 12.51 15.30
N VAL A 334 -0.58 12.00 14.08
CA VAL A 334 -1.45 10.96 13.54
C VAL A 334 -1.39 9.69 14.41
N ARG A 335 -2.54 9.19 14.83
CA ARG A 335 -2.72 7.96 15.63
C ARG A 335 -3.52 6.89 14.90
N GLN A 336 -4.45 7.31 14.05
CA GLN A 336 -5.24 6.40 13.23
C GLN A 336 -5.43 6.97 11.84
N VAL A 337 -5.61 6.08 10.88
CA VAL A 337 -5.99 6.41 9.51
C VAL A 337 -7.32 5.74 9.22
N GLN A 338 -8.31 6.52 8.82
CA GLN A 338 -9.59 6.06 8.31
C GLN A 338 -9.58 6.13 6.79
N ILE A 339 -9.83 5.00 6.15
CA ILE A 339 -9.79 4.86 4.70
C ILE A 339 -11.17 4.48 4.22
N LYS A 340 -11.71 5.28 3.31
CA LYS A 340 -12.98 5.04 2.63
C LYS A 340 -12.71 4.78 1.15
N VAL A 341 -13.24 3.67 0.65
CA VAL A 341 -13.10 3.28 -0.76
C VAL A 341 -14.49 3.07 -1.36
N ILE A 342 -14.75 3.66 -2.52
CA ILE A 342 -15.97 3.43 -3.31
C ILE A 342 -15.58 2.72 -4.60
N VAL A 343 -16.23 1.58 -4.88
CA VAL A 343 -15.89 0.72 -6.03
C VAL A 343 -17.14 0.35 -6.82
N TRP A 344 -16.99 0.26 -8.14
CA TRP A 344 -18.05 -0.12 -9.08
C TRP A 344 -17.98 -1.59 -9.44
N SER A 345 -19.14 -2.22 -9.66
CA SER A 345 -19.21 -3.48 -10.38
C SER A 345 -18.73 -3.30 -11.82
N TYR A 346 -18.14 -4.36 -12.39
CA TYR A 346 -17.70 -4.37 -13.79
C TYR A 346 -18.87 -4.25 -14.77
N GLU A 347 -19.99 -4.91 -14.45
CA GLU A 347 -21.18 -4.89 -15.27
C GLU A 347 -22.25 -3.97 -14.69
N LYS A 348 -23.03 -3.37 -15.60
CA LYS A 348 -24.26 -2.67 -15.26
C LYS A 348 -25.26 -3.68 -14.73
N ASP A 349 -25.88 -3.38 -13.60
CA ASP A 349 -27.04 -4.14 -13.15
C ASP A 349 -28.13 -4.05 -14.22
N ARG A 350 -28.60 -5.20 -14.71
CA ARG A 350 -29.59 -5.29 -15.79
C ARG A 350 -30.92 -4.62 -15.43
N ARG A 351 -31.24 -4.51 -14.14
CA ARG A 351 -32.50 -3.89 -13.70
C ARG A 351 -32.43 -2.37 -13.66
N SER A 352 -31.34 -1.82 -13.15
CA SER A 352 -31.16 -0.36 -13.02
C SER A 352 -30.46 0.29 -14.21
N GLY A 353 -29.74 -0.49 -15.03
CA GLY A 353 -28.88 0.00 -16.10
C GLY A 353 -27.64 0.74 -15.61
N GLN A 354 -27.38 0.72 -14.29
CA GLN A 354 -26.28 1.39 -13.63
C GLN A 354 -25.36 0.36 -13.01
N ASN A 355 -24.07 0.68 -12.88
CA ASN A 355 -23.18 -0.20 -12.12
C ASN A 355 -23.54 -0.09 -10.63
N TYR A 356 -23.38 -1.20 -9.93
CA TYR A 356 -23.58 -1.24 -8.49
C TYR A 356 -22.36 -0.65 -7.78
N LYS A 357 -22.59 0.22 -6.79
CA LYS A 357 -21.54 0.84 -5.98
C LYS A 357 -21.42 0.17 -4.61
N VAL A 358 -20.19 -0.10 -4.20
CA VAL A 358 -19.84 -0.58 -2.87
C VAL A 358 -18.98 0.45 -2.17
N THR A 359 -19.41 0.90 -1.00
CA THR A 359 -18.59 1.73 -0.11
C THR A 359 -18.09 0.89 1.06
N LEU A 360 -16.78 0.91 1.29
CA LEU A 360 -16.12 0.25 2.41
C LEU A 360 -15.31 1.28 3.17
N THR A 361 -15.45 1.29 4.49
CA THR A 361 -14.66 2.15 5.38
C THR A 361 -13.97 1.29 6.42
N SER A 362 -12.67 1.49 6.59
CA SER A 362 -11.86 0.84 7.61
C SER A 362 -11.02 1.87 8.35
N THR A 363 -10.79 1.63 9.64
CA THR A 363 -9.91 2.46 10.47
C THR A 363 -8.77 1.60 10.99
N PHE A 364 -7.55 2.08 10.83
CA PHE A 364 -6.33 1.40 11.25
C PHE A 364 -5.57 2.26 12.24
N ASN A 365 -5.10 1.64 13.33
CA ASN A 365 -4.16 2.30 14.22
C ASN A 365 -2.79 2.35 13.55
N THR A 366 -2.10 3.46 13.69
CA THR A 366 -0.68 3.55 13.34
C THR A 366 0.13 3.16 14.56
N ARG A 367 1.37 2.70 14.37
CA ARG A 367 2.23 2.45 15.53
C ARG A 367 2.49 3.80 16.21
N ASN A 368 2.15 3.87 17.50
CA ASN A 368 2.29 5.11 18.24
C ASN A 368 3.74 5.31 18.68
N ILE A 369 4.55 6.01 17.87
CA ILE A 369 5.94 6.34 18.21
C ILE A 369 6.02 7.23 19.47
N GLY A 370 4.93 7.91 19.86
CA GLY A 370 4.91 8.70 21.10
C GLY A 370 5.22 7.89 22.37
N TYR A 371 5.13 6.55 22.30
CA TYR A 371 5.43 5.65 23.42
C TYR A 371 6.66 4.76 23.23
N ASP A 372 7.25 4.70 22.02
CA ASP A 372 8.49 3.93 21.81
C ASP A 372 9.68 4.79 22.27
N PRO A 373 10.50 4.32 23.25
CA PRO A 373 11.68 5.06 23.67
C PRO A 373 12.64 5.21 22.47
N GLN A 374 12.98 6.46 22.13
CA GLN A 374 13.90 6.79 21.04
C GLN A 374 15.35 6.44 21.36
#